data_AF-A0A5E4LB46-F1
#
_entry.id   AF-A0A5E4LB46-F1
#
_cell.length_a   1.000
_cell.length_b   1.000
_cell.length_c   1.000
_cell.angle_alpha   90.00
_cell.angle_beta   90.00
_cell.angle_gamma   90.00
#
_symmetry.space_group_name_H-M   'P 1'
#
loop_
_entity.id
_entity.type
_entity.pdbx_description
1 polymer ?
#
loop_
_entity_poly.entity_id
_entity_poly.type
_entity_poly.pdbx_seq_one_letter_code
_entity_poly.pdbx_strand_id
1 'polypeptide(L)'
;MKKDEQFKPIGEGSGKAAIDELRNEILSPLENDIQKLRDPVVLAALMHTAASERENTNRLLKTLIEKLDEKFAEVDRRLAAVESGAGVHAPAAEEEVLLPSVDEEIMKFVKEKRHVSAEEVRRRFGYKGKNAASSRLNRMYEMGLLEKRQVGRAVLYIAKQP
;
A
#
# COMPACT_ATOMS: atom_id res chain seq x y z
N MET A 1 54.27 -68.16 -20.94
CA MET A 1 53.33 -67.07 -21.28
C MET A 1 53.15 -66.17 -20.06
N LYS A 2 53.75 -64.98 -20.07
CA LYS A 2 53.36 -63.85 -19.22
C LYS A 2 53.39 -62.64 -20.16
N LYS A 3 52.24 -61.97 -20.33
CA LYS A 3 52.14 -60.75 -21.14
C LYS A 3 52.42 -59.58 -20.21
N ASP A 4 53.40 -58.77 -20.59
CA ASP A 4 53.71 -57.51 -19.92
C ASP A 4 52.55 -56.53 -20.14
N GLU A 5 51.96 -56.06 -19.04
CA GLU A 5 50.99 -54.97 -19.07
C GLU A 5 51.74 -53.64 -19.23
N GLN A 6 51.65 -53.07 -20.43
CA GLN A 6 52.08 -51.70 -20.70
C GLN A 6 51.16 -50.72 -19.95
N PHE A 7 51.69 -50.05 -18.94
CA PHE A 7 51.07 -48.87 -18.33
C PHE A 7 51.05 -47.72 -19.35
N LYS A 8 49.85 -47.21 -19.69
CA LYS A 8 49.69 -45.97 -20.46
C LYS A 8 49.84 -44.77 -19.52
N PRO A 9 50.62 -43.73 -19.88
CA PRO A 9 50.75 -42.53 -19.07
C PRO A 9 49.41 -41.76 -19.03
N ILE A 10 49.07 -41.26 -17.85
CA ILE A 10 47.91 -40.40 -17.61
C ILE A 10 48.11 -39.12 -18.42
N GLY A 11 47.17 -38.86 -19.33
CA GLY A 11 47.30 -37.88 -20.40
C GLY A 11 47.46 -36.43 -19.94
N GLU A 12 48.51 -35.80 -20.45
CA GLU A 12 48.66 -34.36 -20.57
C GLU A 12 47.59 -33.80 -21.52
N GLY A 13 46.37 -33.51 -21.05
CA GLY A 13 45.35 -32.97 -21.96
C GLY A 13 44.11 -32.34 -21.34
N SER A 14 43.65 -32.81 -20.18
CA SER A 14 42.39 -32.32 -19.60
C SER A 14 42.56 -31.10 -18.68
N GLY A 15 43.58 -31.10 -17.81
CA GLY A 15 43.77 -30.01 -16.85
C GLY A 15 44.34 -28.73 -17.45
N LYS A 16 45.30 -28.83 -18.38
CA LYS A 16 45.91 -27.66 -19.04
C LYS A 16 44.88 -26.91 -19.91
N ALA A 17 44.07 -27.64 -20.68
CA ALA A 17 43.02 -27.05 -21.50
C ALA A 17 41.98 -26.30 -20.67
N ALA A 18 41.53 -26.88 -19.55
CA ALA A 18 40.58 -26.21 -18.64
C ALA A 18 41.18 -24.95 -17.98
N ILE A 19 42.48 -24.95 -17.66
CA ILE A 19 43.18 -23.78 -17.12
C ILE A 19 43.32 -22.69 -18.20
N ASP A 20 43.64 -23.05 -19.43
CA ASP A 20 43.78 -22.11 -20.55
C ASP A 20 42.42 -21.50 -20.94
N GLU A 21 41.35 -22.28 -20.89
CA GLU A 21 39.96 -21.82 -21.09
C GLU A 21 39.55 -20.83 -19.99
N LEU A 22 39.75 -21.18 -18.72
CA LEU A 22 39.49 -20.28 -17.58
C LEU A 22 40.29 -18.97 -17.69
N ARG A 23 41.55 -19.06 -18.12
CA ARG A 23 42.42 -17.90 -18.28
C ARG A 23 41.89 -16.97 -19.38
N ASN A 24 41.50 -17.53 -20.52
CA ASN A 24 41.06 -16.73 -21.65
C ASN A 24 39.66 -16.13 -21.45
N GLU A 25 38.75 -16.87 -20.82
CA GLU A 25 37.37 -16.41 -20.63
C GLU A 25 37.19 -15.46 -19.44
N ILE A 26 37.94 -15.68 -18.34
CA ILE A 26 37.69 -14.93 -17.09
C ILE A 26 38.88 -14.05 -16.72
N LEU A 27 40.10 -14.59 -16.71
CA LEU A 27 41.26 -13.84 -16.21
C LEU A 27 41.70 -12.73 -17.16
N SER A 28 41.77 -13.02 -18.46
CA SER A 28 42.20 -12.04 -19.46
C SER A 28 41.26 -10.82 -19.55
N PRO A 29 39.92 -10.97 -19.57
CA PRO A 29 39.02 -9.81 -19.48
C PRO A 29 39.15 -9.04 -18.18
N LEU A 30 39.28 -9.75 -17.05
CA LEU A 30 39.44 -9.12 -15.73
C LEU A 30 40.74 -8.31 -15.64
N GLU A 31 41.85 -8.83 -16.16
CA GLU A 31 43.13 -8.12 -16.25
C GLU A 31 43.01 -6.85 -17.10
N ASN A 32 42.31 -6.92 -18.23
CA ASN A 32 42.05 -5.77 -19.08
C ASN A 32 41.19 -4.70 -18.37
N ASP A 33 40.19 -5.11 -17.60
CA ASP A 33 39.36 -4.18 -16.83
C ASP A 33 40.13 -3.57 -15.65
N ILE A 34 40.96 -4.35 -14.97
CA ILE A 34 41.89 -3.83 -13.94
C ILE A 34 42.85 -2.80 -14.54
N GLN A 35 43.34 -3.01 -15.76
CA GLN A 35 44.20 -2.02 -16.43
C GLN A 35 43.45 -0.72 -16.73
N LYS A 36 42.17 -0.79 -17.14
CA LYS A 36 41.33 0.41 -17.31
C LYS A 36 41.13 1.16 -16.00
N LEU A 37 41.04 0.46 -14.86
CA LEU A 37 40.95 1.08 -13.54
C LEU A 37 42.24 1.78 -13.08
N ARG A 38 43.39 1.50 -13.72
CA ARG A 38 44.65 2.22 -13.48
C ARG A 38 44.73 3.54 -14.25
N ASP A 39 43.84 3.77 -15.22
CA ASP A 39 43.74 5.07 -15.86
C ASP A 39 43.18 6.09 -14.85
N PRO A 40 43.94 7.14 -14.50
CA PRO A 40 43.51 8.13 -13.52
C PRO A 40 42.23 8.87 -13.96
N VAL A 41 41.97 8.99 -15.27
CA VAL A 41 40.75 9.62 -15.78
C VAL A 41 39.52 8.76 -15.50
N VAL A 42 39.63 7.45 -15.74
CA VAL A 42 38.55 6.49 -15.44
C VAL A 42 38.29 6.44 -13.94
N LEU A 43 39.35 6.37 -13.13
CA LEU A 43 39.22 6.37 -11.67
C LEU A 43 38.58 7.67 -11.17
N ALA A 44 39.00 8.83 -11.68
CA ALA A 44 38.41 10.12 -11.31
C ALA A 44 36.92 10.20 -11.68
N ALA A 45 36.54 9.70 -12.86
CA ALA A 45 35.14 9.65 -13.27
C ALA A 45 34.30 8.74 -12.37
N LEU A 46 34.81 7.56 -11.99
CA LEU A 46 34.13 6.66 -11.05
C LEU A 46 34.01 7.28 -9.66
N MET A 47 35.06 7.92 -9.15
CA MET A 47 35.03 8.61 -7.86
C MET A 47 34.05 9.79 -7.87
N HIS A 48 34.01 10.55 -8.95
CA HIS A 48 33.03 11.63 -9.13
C HIS A 48 31.61 11.08 -9.12
N THR A 49 31.32 10.06 -9.93
CA THR A 49 30.00 9.41 -9.97
C THR A 49 29.59 8.90 -8.59
N ALA A 50 30.49 8.18 -7.88
CA ALA A 50 30.23 7.70 -6.53
C ALA A 50 29.97 8.85 -5.54
N ALA A 51 30.71 9.95 -5.65
CA ALA A 51 30.50 11.13 -4.82
C ALA A 51 29.14 11.79 -5.10
N SER A 52 28.77 11.95 -6.38
CA SER A 52 27.49 12.51 -6.81
C SER A 52 26.30 11.62 -6.41
N GLU A 53 26.43 10.30 -6.53
CA GLU A 53 25.39 9.35 -6.09
C GLU A 53 25.22 9.39 -4.57
N ARG A 54 26.33 9.50 -3.81
CA ARG A 54 26.29 9.65 -2.36
C ARG A 54 25.60 10.96 -1.96
N GLU A 55 25.93 12.06 -2.64
CA GLU A 55 25.27 13.35 -2.42
C GLU A 55 23.78 13.29 -2.72
N ASN A 56 23.39 12.70 -3.85
CA ASN A 56 22.00 12.56 -4.25
C ASN A 56 21.23 11.66 -3.27
N THR A 57 21.83 10.54 -2.85
CA THR A 57 21.25 9.65 -1.83
C THR A 57 21.05 10.39 -0.52
N ASN A 58 22.04 11.15 -0.06
CA ASN A 58 21.93 11.93 1.16
C ASN A 58 20.83 13.00 1.06
N ARG A 59 20.68 13.66 -0.10
CA ARG A 59 19.59 14.61 -0.34
C ARG A 59 18.23 13.92 -0.28
N LEU A 60 18.08 12.77 -0.93
CA LEU A 60 16.85 11.97 -0.89
C LEU A 60 16.51 11.55 0.56
N LEU A 61 17.50 11.09 1.31
CA LEU A 61 17.31 10.71 2.72
C LEU A 61 16.84 11.89 3.57
N LYS A 62 17.42 13.09 3.40
CA LYS A 62 16.96 14.30 4.09
C LYS A 62 15.50 14.62 3.78
N THR A 63 15.12 14.60 2.50
CA THR A 63 13.73 14.84 2.10
C THR A 63 12.77 13.77 2.63
N LEU A 64 13.20 12.52 2.72
CA LEU A 64 12.40 11.46 3.33
C LEU A 64 12.22 11.67 4.83
N ILE A 65 13.27 12.06 5.54
CA ILE A 65 13.22 12.39 6.97
C ILE A 65 12.24 13.55 7.21
N GLU A 66 12.37 14.65 6.46
CA GLU A 66 11.47 15.81 6.55
C GLU A 66 10.01 15.40 6.34
N LYS A 67 9.72 14.58 5.33
CA LYS A 67 8.36 14.07 5.08
C LYS A 67 7.85 13.14 6.17
N LEU A 68 8.72 12.33 6.76
CA LEU A 68 8.36 11.46 7.87
C LEU A 68 8.02 12.29 9.11
N ASP A 69 8.82 13.31 9.42
CA ASP A 69 8.57 14.22 10.54
C ASP A 69 7.24 14.98 10.37
N GLU A 70 6.94 15.47 9.15
CA GLU A 70 5.65 16.07 8.82
C GLU A 70 4.49 15.10 9.08
N LYS A 71 4.65 13.83 8.70
CA LYS A 71 3.62 12.80 8.90
C LYS A 71 3.48 12.37 10.34
N PHE A 72 4.57 12.27 11.10
CA PHE A 72 4.50 12.02 12.54
C PHE A 72 3.78 13.16 13.24
N ALA A 73 4.10 14.42 12.91
CA ALA A 73 3.39 15.58 13.46
C ALA A 73 1.89 15.58 13.08
N GLU A 74 1.53 15.15 11.86
CA GLU A 74 0.13 14.97 11.45
C GLU A 74 -0.57 13.89 12.28
N VAL A 75 0.10 12.76 12.51
CA VAL A 75 -0.42 11.65 13.33
C VAL A 75 -0.57 12.08 14.78
N ASP A 76 0.41 12.75 15.36
CA ASP A 76 0.36 13.24 16.74
C ASP A 76 -0.79 14.24 16.93
N ARG A 77 -1.03 15.13 15.95
CA ARG A 77 -2.20 16.03 15.98
C ARG A 77 -3.52 15.27 15.93
N ARG A 78 -3.60 14.21 15.11
CA ARG A 78 -4.79 13.36 15.04
C ARG A 78 -5.00 12.57 16.32
N LEU A 79 -3.93 12.03 16.88
CA LEU A 79 -3.97 11.30 18.15
C LEU A 79 -4.39 12.22 19.28
N ALA A 80 -3.81 13.42 19.38
CA ALA A 80 -4.21 14.42 20.34
C ALA A 80 -5.68 14.84 20.16
N ALA A 81 -6.18 14.96 18.93
CA ALA A 81 -7.59 15.25 18.67
C ALA A 81 -8.53 14.10 19.06
N VAL A 82 -8.08 12.84 18.93
CA VAL A 82 -8.81 11.65 19.38
C VAL A 82 -8.81 11.56 20.90
N GLU A 83 -7.65 11.77 21.55
CA GLU A 83 -7.48 11.76 23.00
C GLU A 83 -8.19 12.92 23.69
N SER A 84 -8.24 14.10 23.05
CA SER A 84 -8.99 15.26 23.54
C SER A 84 -10.48 15.21 23.20
N GLY A 85 -10.99 14.11 22.62
CA GLY A 85 -12.40 13.94 22.26
C GLY A 85 -12.92 14.88 21.17
N ALA A 86 -12.03 15.52 20.40
CA ALA A 86 -12.38 16.57 19.44
C ALA A 86 -12.33 16.12 17.96
N GLY A 87 -12.00 14.86 17.66
CA GLY A 87 -11.86 14.41 16.26
C GLY A 87 -12.11 12.92 16.02
N VAL A 88 -13.36 12.61 15.63
CA VAL A 88 -13.80 11.50 14.75
C VAL A 88 -13.48 10.08 15.25
N HIS A 89 -14.51 9.44 15.84
CA HIS A 89 -14.56 8.08 16.39
C HIS A 89 -14.09 7.91 17.84
N ALA A 90 -14.78 8.58 18.76
CA ALA A 90 -15.09 7.90 20.02
C ALA A 90 -15.99 6.69 19.67
N PRO A 91 -15.76 5.48 20.23
CA PRO A 91 -16.88 4.58 20.45
C PRO A 91 -17.77 5.34 21.43
N ALA A 92 -18.86 5.92 20.93
CA ALA A 92 -19.83 6.59 21.76
C ALA A 92 -20.20 5.62 22.89
N ALA A 93 -19.76 5.93 24.11
CA ALA A 93 -20.64 5.76 25.24
C ALA A 93 -21.95 6.41 24.78
N GLU A 94 -22.98 5.58 24.62
CA GLU A 94 -24.30 5.84 24.06
C GLU A 94 -24.79 7.28 24.31
N GLU A 95 -24.32 8.24 23.53
CA GLU A 95 -25.06 9.48 23.32
C GLU A 95 -26.24 9.03 22.47
N GLU A 96 -27.38 8.85 23.12
CA GLU A 96 -28.67 8.77 22.45
C GLU A 96 -28.77 9.98 21.53
N VAL A 97 -28.38 9.80 20.27
CA VAL A 97 -28.64 10.77 19.21
C VAL A 97 -30.15 10.87 19.16
N LEU A 98 -30.69 11.90 19.81
CA LEU A 98 -32.11 12.22 19.82
C LEU A 98 -32.49 12.54 18.38
N LEU A 99 -32.97 11.51 17.69
CA LEU A 99 -33.45 11.63 16.33
C LEU A 99 -34.77 12.40 16.36
N PRO A 100 -35.06 13.25 15.36
CA PRO A 100 -36.40 13.74 15.16
C PRO A 100 -37.38 12.57 15.10
N SER A 101 -38.58 12.70 15.70
CA SER A 101 -39.58 11.61 15.80
C SER A 101 -39.81 10.84 14.49
N VAL A 102 -39.79 11.54 13.36
CA VAL A 102 -39.94 10.96 12.02
C VAL A 102 -38.75 10.08 11.62
N ASP A 103 -37.52 10.46 12.00
CA ASP A 103 -36.32 9.68 11.70
C ASP A 103 -36.24 8.42 12.58
N GLU A 104 -36.72 8.48 13.83
CA GLU A 104 -36.90 7.29 14.68
C GLU A 104 -37.89 6.29 14.07
N GLU A 105 -39.03 6.77 13.56
CA GLU A 105 -40.02 5.93 12.89
C GLU A 105 -39.45 5.31 11.60
N ILE A 106 -38.66 6.06 10.83
CA ILE A 106 -37.96 5.53 9.65
C ILE A 106 -36.97 4.45 10.08
N MET A 107 -36.22 4.64 11.16
CA MET A 107 -35.31 3.63 11.70
C MET A 107 -36.04 2.36 12.14
N LYS A 108 -37.19 2.47 12.81
CA LYS A 108 -38.05 1.32 13.12
C LYS A 108 -38.49 0.59 11.85
N PHE A 109 -38.93 1.34 10.84
CA PHE A 109 -39.32 0.78 9.55
C PHE A 109 -38.17 0.06 8.83
N VAL A 110 -36.94 0.59 8.90
CA VAL A 110 -35.76 -0.09 8.32
C VAL A 110 -35.44 -1.37 9.08
N LYS A 111 -35.50 -1.37 10.42
CA LYS A 111 -35.26 -2.55 11.25
C LYS A 111 -36.30 -3.65 11.00
N GLU A 112 -37.57 -3.29 10.85
CA GLU A 112 -38.66 -4.23 10.52
C GLU A 112 -38.46 -4.89 9.15
N LYS A 113 -38.10 -4.10 8.13
CA LYS A 113 -38.00 -4.59 6.75
C LYS A 113 -36.62 -5.14 6.37
N ARG A 114 -35.62 -4.96 7.22
CA ARG A 114 -34.17 -5.22 7.01
C ARG A 114 -33.52 -4.32 5.95
N HIS A 115 -34.24 -3.92 4.92
CA HIS A 115 -33.76 -3.01 3.88
C HIS A 115 -34.90 -2.17 3.34
N VAL A 116 -34.63 -0.91 3.03
CA VAL A 116 -35.63 0.02 2.47
C VAL A 116 -35.06 0.83 1.32
N SER A 117 -35.92 1.20 0.37
CA SER A 117 -35.59 2.19 -0.65
C SER A 117 -36.27 3.54 -0.35
N ALA A 118 -35.75 4.61 -0.97
CA ALA A 118 -36.35 5.94 -0.86
C ALA A 118 -37.81 5.98 -1.35
N GLU A 119 -38.19 5.14 -2.31
CA GLU A 119 -39.58 5.00 -2.77
C GLU A 119 -40.51 4.47 -1.67
N GLU A 120 -40.04 3.50 -0.91
CA GLU A 120 -40.83 2.82 0.11
C GLU A 120 -41.03 3.73 1.31
N VAL A 121 -39.96 4.42 1.72
CA VAL A 121 -40.03 5.47 2.75
C VAL A 121 -40.95 6.61 2.28
N ARG A 122 -40.87 7.04 1.01
CA ARG A 122 -41.79 8.04 0.46
C ARG A 122 -43.25 7.61 0.58
N ARG A 123 -43.57 6.37 0.21
CA ARG A 123 -44.94 5.82 0.26
C ARG A 123 -45.45 5.68 1.70
N ARG A 124 -44.61 5.19 2.61
CA ARG A 124 -44.99 4.93 4.00
C ARG A 124 -45.22 6.22 4.80
N PHE A 125 -44.39 7.24 4.55
CA PHE A 125 -44.40 8.51 5.31
C PHE A 125 -45.04 9.68 4.56
N GLY A 126 -45.66 9.43 3.40
CA GLY A 126 -46.45 10.45 2.67
C GLY A 126 -45.64 11.63 2.11
N TYR A 127 -44.34 11.46 1.85
CA TYR A 127 -43.51 12.54 1.32
C TYR A 127 -43.94 12.97 -0.09
N LYS A 128 -44.07 14.28 -0.31
CA LYS A 128 -44.47 14.88 -1.61
C LYS A 128 -43.51 14.56 -2.76
N GLY A 129 -42.27 14.15 -2.48
CA GLY A 129 -41.26 13.83 -3.50
C GLY A 129 -40.21 12.83 -3.03
N LYS A 130 -39.53 12.17 -3.98
CA LYS A 130 -38.47 11.17 -3.70
C LYS A 130 -37.28 11.80 -2.96
N ASN A 131 -37.00 13.07 -3.25
CA ASN A 131 -35.83 13.79 -2.72
C ASN A 131 -35.91 14.01 -1.20
N ALA A 132 -37.10 14.16 -0.64
CA ALA A 132 -37.28 14.31 0.81
C ALA A 132 -36.93 13.01 1.54
N ALA A 133 -37.40 11.87 1.02
CA ALA A 133 -37.10 10.56 1.58
C ALA A 133 -35.62 10.20 1.40
N SER A 134 -35.04 10.45 0.21
CA SER A 134 -33.62 10.16 -0.04
C SER A 134 -32.70 11.06 0.76
N SER A 135 -33.03 12.35 0.96
CA SER A 135 -32.25 13.27 1.78
C SER A 135 -32.20 12.83 3.24
N ARG A 136 -33.33 12.41 3.82
CA ARG A 136 -33.36 11.87 5.20
C ARG A 136 -32.55 10.59 5.34
N LEU A 137 -32.69 9.65 4.39
CA LEU A 137 -31.91 8.41 4.41
C LEU A 137 -30.41 8.65 4.23
N ASN A 138 -30.03 9.60 3.36
CA ASN A 138 -28.63 10.01 3.21
C ASN A 138 -28.10 10.65 4.50
N ARG A 139 -28.87 11.51 5.17
CA ARG A 139 -28.48 12.08 6.46
C ARG A 139 -28.26 10.99 7.51
N MET A 140 -29.15 9.99 7.59
CA MET A 140 -28.98 8.85 8.52
C MET A 140 -27.76 7.98 8.18
N TYR A 141 -27.43 7.85 6.89
CA TYR A 141 -26.19 7.22 6.44
C TYR A 141 -24.94 8.04 6.82
N GLU A 142 -24.97 9.36 6.63
CA GLU A 142 -23.90 10.28 7.04
C GLU A 142 -23.67 10.26 8.57
N MET A 143 -24.74 10.09 9.35
CA MET A 143 -24.68 9.89 10.81
C MET A 143 -24.23 8.48 11.22
N GLY A 144 -24.00 7.56 10.26
CA GLY A 144 -23.53 6.20 10.53
C GLY A 144 -24.59 5.24 11.07
N LEU A 145 -25.88 5.61 11.06
CA LEU A 145 -26.99 4.76 11.54
C LEU A 145 -27.45 3.73 10.51
N LEU A 146 -27.27 4.07 9.23
CA LEU A 146 -27.64 3.21 8.10
C LEU A 146 -26.41 2.93 7.24
N GLU A 147 -26.43 1.80 6.56
CA GLU A 147 -25.54 1.47 5.46
C GLU A 147 -26.26 1.61 4.13
N LYS A 148 -25.58 2.16 3.12
CA LYS A 148 -26.09 2.31 1.76
C LYS A 148 -25.50 1.25 0.85
N ARG A 149 -26.35 0.47 0.19
CA ARG A 149 -25.95 -0.54 -0.80
C ARG A 149 -26.65 -0.29 -2.13
N GLN A 150 -25.87 -0.20 -3.20
CA GLN A 150 -26.42 -0.08 -4.55
C GLN A 150 -26.66 -1.49 -5.11
N VAL A 151 -27.90 -1.75 -5.54
CA VAL A 151 -28.30 -3.00 -6.18
C VAL A 151 -28.90 -2.66 -7.54
N GLY A 152 -28.08 -2.79 -8.59
CA GLY A 152 -28.42 -2.37 -9.94
C GLY A 152 -28.71 -0.87 -10.04
N ARG A 153 -29.94 -0.51 -10.44
CA ARG A 153 -30.40 0.88 -10.56
C ARG A 153 -31.01 1.43 -9.27
N ALA A 154 -31.18 0.61 -8.24
CA ALA A 154 -31.81 1.00 -6.99
C ALA A 154 -30.76 1.14 -5.86
N VAL A 155 -31.03 2.07 -4.94
CA VAL A 155 -30.26 2.26 -3.71
C VAL A 155 -31.10 1.75 -2.54
N LEU A 156 -30.53 0.84 -1.76
CA LEU A 156 -31.12 0.29 -0.55
C LEU A 156 -30.36 0.77 0.67
N TYR A 157 -31.09 0.99 1.76
CA TYR A 157 -30.55 1.35 3.06
C TYR A 157 -30.85 0.24 4.05
N ILE A 158 -29.84 -0.13 4.82
CA ILE A 158 -29.87 -1.23 5.79
C ILE A 158 -29.49 -0.65 7.15
N ALA A 159 -30.13 -1.08 8.24
CA ALA A 159 -29.71 -0.66 9.58
C ALA A 159 -28.32 -1.20 9.88
N LYS A 160 -27.39 -0.33 10.29
CA LYS A 160 -26.06 -0.77 10.71
C LYS A 160 -26.23 -1.58 11.99
N GLN A 161 -25.74 -2.82 12.00
CA GLN A 161 -25.72 -3.61 13.24
C GLN A 161 -24.76 -2.92 14.23
N PRO A 162 -25.15 -2.77 15.51
CA PRO A 162 -24.22 -2.33 16.54
C PRO A 162 -23.04 -3.29 16.67
#